data_AF-A0A5P9J0K1-F1
#
_entry.id   AF-A0A5P9J0K1-F1
#
_cell.length_a   1.000
_cell.length_b   1.000
_cell.length_c   1.000
_cell.angle_alpha   90.00
_cell.angle_beta   90.00
_cell.angle_gamma   90.00
#
_symmetry.space_group_name_H-M   'P 1'
#
loop_
_entity.id
_entity.type
_entity.pdbx_description
1 polymer ?
#
loop_
_entity_poly.entity_id
_entity_poly.type
_entity_poly.pdbx_seq_one_letter_code
_entity_poly.pdbx_strand_id
1 'polypeptide(L)'
;MTSHMTNKITVGWREWLALPELGIDKIKAKVDTGARTSCIHAFRVEEFIQDEQVWVRFWVHPIQDDNDTEIQCQAKVIDQRTVTDSGGHQEQRYVIQTQLLIGGQQWPIEATLTNRDTMKFRMLLGRTAMAGRIVVDPELSHQTQL
;
A
#
# COMPACT_ATOMS: atom_id res chain seq x y z
N MET A 1 -0.06 20.17 -29.99
CA MET A 1 0.34 19.09 -29.07
C MET A 1 0.80 19.74 -27.79
N THR A 2 -0.08 19.86 -26.79
CA THR A 2 0.28 20.44 -25.50
C THR A 2 1.17 19.47 -24.74
N SER A 3 2.43 19.83 -24.56
CA SER A 3 3.35 19.18 -23.63
C SER A 3 2.73 19.25 -22.23
N HIS A 4 2.09 18.17 -21.79
CA HIS A 4 1.85 17.99 -20.38
C HIS A 4 3.20 17.66 -19.75
N MET A 5 3.88 18.67 -19.20
CA MET A 5 4.91 18.43 -18.20
C MET A 5 4.23 17.83 -16.97
N THR A 6 3.97 16.52 -17.01
CA THR A 6 3.51 15.80 -15.83
C THR A 6 4.70 15.73 -14.90
N ASN A 7 4.62 16.42 -13.76
CA ASN A 7 5.64 16.46 -12.71
C ASN A 7 5.68 15.11 -11.95
N LYS A 8 5.85 14.02 -12.72
CA LYS A 8 5.91 12.65 -12.23
C LYS A 8 7.30 12.37 -11.69
N ILE A 9 7.36 11.69 -10.56
CA ILE A 9 8.62 11.14 -10.06
C ILE A 9 8.91 9.82 -10.79
N THR A 10 10.18 9.59 -11.10
CA THR A 10 10.64 8.28 -11.55
C THR A 10 11.08 7.49 -10.33
N VAL A 11 10.59 6.27 -10.20
CA VAL A 11 10.86 5.38 -9.05
C VAL A 11 11.27 4.00 -9.54
N GLY A 12 12.00 3.25 -8.72
CA GLY A 12 12.30 1.86 -8.99
C GLY A 12 11.10 0.93 -8.82
N TRP A 13 11.21 -0.30 -9.32
CA TRP A 13 10.17 -1.33 -9.12
C TRP A 13 10.06 -1.79 -7.65
N ARG A 14 11.06 -1.47 -6.83
CA ARG A 14 11.09 -1.70 -5.38
C ARG A 14 11.54 -0.43 -4.67
N GLU A 15 10.72 0.06 -3.76
CA GLU A 15 10.98 1.28 -3.01
C GLU A 15 10.60 1.15 -1.54
N TRP A 16 11.11 2.09 -0.75
CA TRP A 16 10.66 2.35 0.61
C TRP A 16 9.59 3.44 0.58
N LEU A 17 8.47 3.18 1.23
CA LEU A 17 7.34 4.10 1.37
C LEU A 17 7.11 4.39 2.86
N ALA A 18 6.42 5.48 3.17
CA ALA A 18 5.85 5.71 4.49
C ALA A 18 4.32 5.88 4.41
N LEU A 19 3.64 5.45 5.47
CA LEU A 19 2.20 5.60 5.68
C LEU A 19 1.99 6.27 7.06
N PRO A 20 2.25 7.59 7.17
CA PRO A 20 2.30 8.29 8.45
C PRO A 20 1.00 8.20 9.27
N GLU A 21 -0.17 8.17 8.62
CA GLU A 21 -1.46 8.01 9.32
C GLU A 21 -1.61 6.66 10.01
N LEU A 22 -0.83 5.66 9.58
CA LEU A 22 -0.80 4.32 10.18
C LEU A 22 0.40 4.15 11.14
N GLY A 23 1.20 5.19 11.36
CA GLY A 23 2.43 5.11 12.16
C GLY A 23 3.54 4.27 11.52
N ILE A 24 3.50 4.06 10.19
CA ILE A 24 4.49 3.26 9.47
C ILE A 24 5.47 4.20 8.77
N ASP A 25 6.61 4.45 9.42
CA ASP A 25 7.64 5.35 8.87
C ASP A 25 8.38 4.76 7.66
N LYS A 26 8.40 3.42 7.54
CA LYS A 26 9.12 2.74 6.48
C LYS A 26 8.55 1.35 6.20
N ILE A 27 8.07 1.13 4.99
CA ILE A 27 7.60 -0.18 4.49
C ILE A 27 8.20 -0.46 3.12
N LYS A 28 8.71 -1.68 2.93
CA LYS A 28 9.25 -2.12 1.65
C LYS A 28 8.08 -2.51 0.73
N ALA A 29 7.96 -1.80 -0.39
CA ALA A 29 6.90 -2.03 -1.35
C ALA A 29 7.45 -2.46 -2.72
N LYS A 30 6.66 -3.29 -3.41
CA LYS A 30 6.80 -3.44 -4.86
C LYS A 30 5.92 -2.40 -5.54
N VAL A 31 6.51 -1.60 -6.42
CA VAL A 31 5.79 -0.67 -7.29
C VAL A 31 5.24 -1.48 -8.47
N ASP A 32 3.97 -1.84 -8.40
CA ASP A 32 3.39 -2.94 -9.18
C ASP A 32 2.40 -2.43 -10.22
N THR A 33 2.88 -2.28 -11.46
CA THR A 33 2.04 -1.89 -12.59
C THR A 33 1.00 -2.96 -12.97
N GLY A 34 1.14 -4.20 -12.50
CA GLY A 34 0.14 -5.26 -12.65
C GLY A 34 -1.04 -5.13 -11.68
N ALA A 35 -0.83 -4.56 -10.50
CA ALA A 35 -1.87 -4.37 -9.49
C ALA A 35 -2.73 -3.12 -9.78
N ARG A 36 -4.05 -3.26 -9.75
CA ARG A 36 -4.97 -2.11 -9.89
C ARG A 36 -4.94 -1.24 -8.63
N THR A 37 -5.28 -1.86 -7.49
CA THR A 37 -5.35 -1.21 -6.17
C THR A 37 -4.14 -1.62 -5.35
N SER A 38 -3.61 -0.69 -4.55
CA SER A 38 -2.54 -1.00 -3.60
C SER A 38 -3.03 -2.01 -2.55
N CYS A 39 -2.11 -2.76 -1.96
CA CYS A 39 -2.43 -3.65 -0.84
C CYS A 39 -1.36 -3.61 0.23
N ILE A 40 -1.79 -3.66 1.49
CA ILE A 40 -0.92 -3.79 2.65
C ILE A 40 -1.11 -5.20 3.19
N HIS A 41 0.01 -5.87 3.41
CA HIS A 41 -0.01 -7.13 4.11
C HIS A 41 -0.34 -6.89 5.59
N ALA A 42 -1.50 -7.41 6.01
CA ALA A 42 -1.92 -7.43 7.41
C ALA A 42 -2.08 -8.89 7.83
N PHE A 43 -1.30 -9.34 8.82
CA PHE A 43 -1.35 -10.72 9.28
C PHE A 43 -2.54 -10.98 10.22
N ARG A 44 -3.12 -9.91 10.78
CA ARG A 44 -4.34 -9.93 11.57
C ARG A 44 -5.18 -8.69 11.24
N VAL A 45 -6.49 -8.87 11.10
CA VAL A 45 -7.47 -7.79 10.89
C VAL A 45 -8.70 -8.08 11.74
N GLU A 46 -9.15 -7.08 12.49
CA GLU A 46 -10.32 -7.15 13.36
C GLU A 46 -11.24 -5.96 13.05
N GLU A 47 -12.49 -6.25 12.73
CA GLU A 47 -13.51 -5.22 12.54
C GLU A 47 -14.04 -4.75 13.90
N PHE A 48 -14.31 -3.45 14.02
CA PHE A 48 -15.02 -2.87 15.15
C PHE A 48 -15.85 -1.66 14.70
N ILE A 49 -16.82 -1.26 15.54
CA ILE A 49 -17.62 -0.06 15.31
C ILE A 49 -17.08 1.07 16.18
N GLN A 50 -16.85 2.23 15.55
CA GLN A 50 -16.50 3.47 16.23
C GLN A 50 -17.29 4.60 15.57
N ASP A 51 -17.97 5.42 16.39
CA ASP A 51 -18.80 6.55 15.93
C ASP A 51 -19.81 6.14 14.84
N GLU A 52 -20.49 5.01 15.04
CA GLU A 52 -21.47 4.40 14.11
C GLU A 52 -20.91 4.02 12.74
N GLN A 53 -19.59 3.97 12.60
CA GLN A 53 -18.88 3.62 11.37
C GLN A 53 -18.08 2.34 11.55
N VAL A 54 -17.87 1.62 10.44
CA VAL A 54 -17.03 0.42 10.42
C VAL A 54 -15.56 0.83 10.37
N TRP A 55 -14.79 0.30 11.31
CA TRP A 55 -13.35 0.45 11.41
C TRP A 55 -12.68 -0.91 11.45
N VAL A 56 -11.41 -0.93 11.10
CA VAL A 56 -10.57 -2.12 11.23
C VAL A 56 -9.34 -1.79 12.04
N ARG A 57 -9.02 -2.67 12.99
CA ARG A 57 -7.74 -2.75 13.68
C ARG A 57 -6.93 -3.84 13.00
N PHE A 58 -5.71 -3.54 12.60
CA PHE A 58 -4.89 -4.49 11.88
C PHE A 58 -3.42 -4.37 12.29
N TRP A 59 -2.68 -5.45 12.09
CA TRP A 59 -1.28 -5.53 12.46
C TRP A 59 -0.44 -5.82 11.23
N VAL A 60 0.68 -5.10 11.14
CA VAL A 60 1.63 -5.22 10.04
C VAL A 60 3.02 -5.51 10.60
N HIS A 61 3.79 -6.31 9.86
CA HIS A 61 5.23 -6.41 10.04
C HIS A 61 5.91 -5.45 9.05
N PRO A 62 6.39 -4.28 9.49
CA PRO A 62 6.94 -3.28 8.57
C PRO A 62 8.30 -3.70 7.98
N ILE A 63 9.03 -4.53 8.72
CA ILE A 63 10.36 -5.02 8.38
C ILE A 63 10.24 -6.35 7.63
N GLN A 64 11.08 -6.51 6.60
CA GLN A 64 11.13 -7.73 5.80
C GLN A 64 11.87 -8.82 6.59
N ASP A 65 11.32 -10.04 6.58
CA ASP A 65 11.89 -11.23 7.24
C ASP A 65 12.01 -11.09 8.78
N ASP A 66 11.27 -10.14 9.36
CA ASP A 66 11.07 -9.94 10.78
C ASP A 66 9.56 -10.06 11.07
N ASN A 67 9.20 -10.95 12.00
CA ASN A 67 7.83 -11.17 12.44
C ASN A 67 7.65 -10.81 13.94
N ASP A 68 8.67 -10.29 14.60
CA ASP A 68 8.60 -9.84 16.00
C ASP A 68 8.24 -8.34 16.07
N THR A 69 8.73 -7.56 15.10
CA THR A 69 8.36 -6.15 14.99
C THR A 69 6.95 -6.01 14.42
N GLU A 70 6.05 -5.43 15.21
CA GLU A 70 4.65 -5.22 14.84
C GLU A 70 4.26 -3.75 14.98
N ILE A 71 3.42 -3.28 14.05
CA ILE A 71 2.71 -2.00 14.18
C ILE A 71 1.21 -2.30 14.17
N GLN A 72 0.53 -1.93 15.26
CA GLN A 72 -0.92 -1.93 15.31
C GLN A 72 -1.46 -0.63 14.69
N CYS A 73 -2.30 -0.78 13.68
CA CYS A 73 -2.93 0.29 12.94
C CYS A 73 -4.44 0.27 13.15
N GLN A 74 -5.09 1.43 13.00
CA GLN A 74 -6.55 1.54 12.95
C GLN A 74 -6.94 2.46 11.80
N ALA A 75 -7.95 2.08 11.03
CA ALA A 75 -8.47 2.91 9.96
C ALA A 75 -9.95 2.65 9.71
N LYS A 76 -10.66 3.70 9.29
CA LYS A 76 -12.04 3.59 8.83
C LYS A 76 -12.09 2.76 7.55
N VAL A 77 -13.06 1.84 7.48
CA VAL A 77 -13.38 1.11 6.26
C VAL A 77 -14.17 2.03 5.33
N ILE A 78 -13.66 2.23 4.12
CA ILE A 78 -14.34 3.04 3.09
C ILE A 78 -15.08 2.20 2.06
N ASP A 79 -14.70 0.93 1.91
CA ASP A 79 -15.26 -0.01 0.94
C ASP A 79 -14.85 -1.46 1.30
N GLN A 80 -15.51 -2.45 0.70
CA GLN A 80 -15.07 -3.85 0.70
C GLN A 80 -15.06 -4.36 -0.74
N ARG A 81 -13.95 -4.95 -1.18
CA ARG A 81 -13.79 -5.37 -2.58
C ARG A 81 -13.40 -6.84 -2.68
N THR A 82 -14.08 -7.56 -3.56
CA THR A 82 -13.64 -8.87 -4.03
C THR A 82 -12.42 -8.70 -4.91
N VAL A 83 -11.30 -9.30 -4.53
CA VAL A 83 -10.04 -9.28 -5.28
C VAL A 83 -9.72 -10.71 -5.72
N THR A 84 -9.46 -10.86 -7.02
CA THR A 84 -8.94 -12.10 -7.59
C THR A 84 -7.43 -12.03 -7.66
N ASP A 85 -6.72 -13.00 -7.08
CA ASP A 85 -5.28 -13.11 -7.22
C ASP A 85 -4.87 -13.76 -8.55
N SER A 86 -3.56 -13.88 -8.79
CA SER A 86 -3.02 -14.52 -10.00
C SER A 86 -3.30 -16.02 -10.08
N GLY A 87 -3.67 -16.68 -8.98
CA GLY A 87 -4.07 -18.08 -8.93
C GLY A 87 -5.57 -18.29 -9.19
N GLY A 88 -6.35 -17.21 -9.33
CA GLY A 88 -7.79 -17.27 -9.53
C GLY A 88 -8.61 -17.33 -8.23
N HIS A 89 -7.96 -17.27 -7.07
CA HIS A 89 -8.66 -17.25 -5.78
C HIS A 89 -9.28 -15.88 -5.54
N GLN A 90 -10.52 -15.86 -5.07
CA GLN A 90 -11.24 -14.65 -4.71
C GLN A 90 -11.29 -14.47 -3.21
N GLU A 91 -11.03 -13.25 -2.74
CA GLU A 91 -11.09 -12.87 -1.34
C GLU A 91 -11.81 -11.51 -1.23
N GLN A 92 -12.72 -11.37 -0.27
CA GLN A 92 -13.28 -10.07 0.08
C GLN A 92 -12.31 -9.35 1.03
N ARG A 93 -11.89 -8.14 0.65
CA ARG A 93 -10.91 -7.36 1.41
C ARG A 93 -11.47 -6.01 1.82
N TYR A 94 -11.19 -5.61 3.06
CA TYR A 94 -11.42 -4.25 3.51
C TYR A 94 -10.56 -3.27 2.71
N VAL A 95 -11.13 -2.12 2.38
CA VAL A 95 -10.43 -1.00 1.77
C VAL A 95 -10.38 0.13 2.78
N ILE A 96 -9.17 0.66 2.99
CA ILE A 96 -8.91 1.84 3.80
C ILE A 96 -8.33 2.95 2.91
N GLN A 97 -8.46 4.19 3.35
CA GLN A 97 -7.69 5.31 2.80
C GLN A 97 -6.54 5.62 3.74
N THR A 98 -5.36 5.87 3.18
CA THR A 98 -4.22 6.38 3.96
C THR A 98 -3.34 7.30 3.13
N GLN A 99 -2.63 8.19 3.81
CA GLN A 99 -1.66 9.09 3.23
C GLN A 99 -0.35 8.37 2.85
N LEU A 100 -0.01 8.32 1.56
CA LEU A 100 1.29 7.80 1.07
C LEU A 100 2.35 8.91 1.08
N LEU A 101 3.58 8.58 1.47
CA LEU A 101 4.79 9.39 1.26
C LEU A 101 5.86 8.58 0.51
N ILE A 102 6.38 9.15 -0.58
CA ILE A 102 7.43 8.57 -1.42
C ILE A 102 8.15 9.67 -2.21
N GLY A 103 9.49 9.69 -2.19
CA GLY A 103 10.28 10.61 -3.01
C GLY A 103 9.97 12.08 -2.73
N GLY A 104 9.75 12.44 -1.47
CA GLY A 104 9.34 13.79 -1.05
C GLY A 104 7.93 14.22 -1.48
N GLN A 105 7.14 13.34 -2.09
CA GLN A 105 5.77 13.61 -2.49
C GLN A 105 4.77 12.85 -1.61
N GLN A 106 3.63 13.50 -1.33
CA GLN A 106 2.61 12.99 -0.42
C GLN A 106 1.21 13.15 -1.04
N TRP A 107 0.43 12.06 -1.16
CA TRP A 107 -0.99 12.08 -1.57
C TRP A 107 -1.80 10.88 -1.03
N PRO A 108 -3.13 11.02 -0.83
CA PRO A 108 -3.96 9.94 -0.31
C PRO A 108 -4.07 8.79 -1.32
N ILE A 109 -4.07 7.55 -0.81
CA ILE A 109 -4.25 6.33 -1.59
C ILE A 109 -5.28 5.43 -0.92
N GLU A 110 -5.93 4.59 -1.72
CA GLU A 110 -6.68 3.45 -1.22
C GLU A 110 -5.77 2.22 -1.13
N ALA A 111 -5.93 1.44 -0.06
CA ALA A 111 -5.24 0.17 0.10
C ALA A 111 -6.20 -0.92 0.59
N THR A 112 -6.07 -2.11 0.02
CA THR A 112 -6.72 -3.31 0.55
C THR A 112 -5.89 -3.93 1.66
N LEU A 113 -6.54 -4.46 2.69
CA LEU A 113 -5.91 -5.27 3.73
C LEU A 113 -6.05 -6.76 3.40
N THR A 114 -4.96 -7.52 3.47
CA THR A 114 -4.97 -8.96 3.17
C THR A 114 -3.81 -9.69 3.83
N ASN A 115 -4.05 -10.93 4.24
CA ASN A 115 -2.97 -11.80 4.66
C ASN A 115 -2.22 -12.32 3.41
N ARG A 116 -0.91 -12.07 3.38
CA ARG A 116 0.03 -12.41 2.32
C ARG A 116 1.32 -12.99 2.91
N ASP A 117 1.23 -13.79 3.96
CA ASP A 117 2.39 -14.31 4.71
C ASP A 117 3.45 -15.00 3.84
N THR A 118 3.05 -15.59 2.71
CA THR A 118 3.98 -16.27 1.77
C THR A 118 4.69 -15.32 0.80
N MET A 119 4.38 -14.02 0.82
CA MET A 119 4.83 -13.06 -0.20
C MET A 119 5.97 -12.18 0.29
N LYS A 120 6.95 -11.95 -0.59
CA LYS A 120 8.19 -11.20 -0.31
C LYS A 120 8.02 -9.69 -0.06
N PHE A 121 6.85 -9.11 -0.33
CA PHE A 121 6.65 -7.67 -0.16
C PHE A 121 5.49 -7.42 0.79
N ARG A 122 5.76 -6.62 1.83
CA ARG A 122 4.78 -6.20 2.83
C ARG A 122 3.75 -5.21 2.26
N MET A 123 4.02 -4.61 1.10
CA MET A 123 3.08 -3.76 0.38
C MET A 123 3.23 -3.86 -1.15
N LEU A 124 2.12 -3.72 -1.87
CA LEU A 124 2.10 -3.40 -3.29
C LEU A 124 1.56 -1.99 -3.49
N LEU A 125 2.25 -1.19 -4.29
CA LEU A 125 1.76 0.11 -4.76
C LEU A 125 1.14 -0.07 -6.14
N GLY A 126 -0.18 0.03 -6.24
CA GLY A 126 -0.94 -0.23 -7.47
C GLY A 126 -1.11 0.98 -8.39
N ARG A 127 -1.60 0.73 -9.61
CA ARG A 127 -1.78 1.75 -10.65
C ARG A 127 -2.65 2.94 -10.25
N THR A 128 -3.72 2.72 -9.47
CA THR A 128 -4.60 3.83 -9.03
C THR A 128 -3.84 4.84 -8.17
N ALA A 129 -2.93 4.37 -7.30
CA ALA A 129 -2.09 5.24 -6.49
C ALA A 129 -1.00 5.95 -7.31
N MET A 130 -0.49 5.31 -8.37
CA MET A 130 0.56 5.85 -9.23
C MET A 130 0.06 6.85 -10.28
N ALA A 131 -1.22 6.78 -10.64
CA ALA A 131 -1.78 7.48 -11.80
C ALA A 131 -1.49 8.98 -11.77
N GLY A 132 -0.86 9.48 -12.85
CA GLY A 132 -0.50 10.89 -12.99
C GLY A 132 0.71 11.35 -12.15
N ARG A 133 1.30 10.48 -11.32
CA ARG A 133 2.33 10.84 -10.32
C ARG A 133 3.64 10.09 -10.45
N ILE A 134 3.60 8.82 -10.89
CA ILE A 134 4.77 7.94 -10.90
C ILE A 134 5.05 7.41 -12.32
N VAL A 135 6.33 7.34 -12.66
CA VAL A 135 6.90 6.50 -13.73
C VAL A 135 7.76 5.42 -13.06
N VAL A 136 7.62 4.17 -13.48
CA VAL A 136 8.39 3.05 -12.92
C VAL A 136 9.53 2.69 -13.87
N ASP A 137 10.75 2.75 -13.37
CA ASP A 137 11.93 2.24 -14.03
C ASP A 137 12.32 0.88 -13.43
N PRO A 138 12.25 -0.22 -14.20
CA PRO A 138 12.55 -1.56 -13.70
C PRO A 138 14.06 -1.78 -13.43
N GLU A 139 14.95 -0.94 -13.94
CA GLU A 139 16.39 -1.02 -13.66
C GLU A 139 16.76 -0.40 -12.31
N LEU A 140 15.87 0.42 -11.74
CA LEU A 140 16.08 1.11 -10.48
C LEU A 140 15.49 0.36 -9.29
N SER A 141 16.12 0.52 -8.12
CA SER A 141 15.54 0.15 -6.82
C SER A 141 16.12 1.00 -5.69
N HIS A 142 15.30 1.26 -4.67
CA HIS A 142 15.65 2.05 -3.48
C HIS A 142 16.22 3.44 -3.80
N GLN A 143 15.67 4.10 -4.82
CA GLN A 143 16.17 5.40 -5.26
C GLN A 143 15.49 6.55 -4.53
N THR A 144 14.28 6.36 -4.01
CA THR A 144 13.55 7.45 -3.37
C THR A 144 13.96 7.61 -1.91
N GLN A 145 14.33 8.84 -1.53
CA GLN A 145 14.42 9.25 -0.14
C GLN A 145 13.02 9.63 0.37
N LEU A 146 12.73 9.30 1.63
CA LEU A 146 11.48 9.61 2.30
C LEU A 146 11.45 11.07 2.76
#